data_AF-A0A6P1TLA9-F1
#
_entry.id   AF-A0A6P1TLA9-F1
#
_cell.length_a   1.000
_cell.length_b   1.000
_cell.length_c   1.000
_cell.angle_alpha   90.00
_cell.angle_beta   90.00
_cell.angle_gamma   90.00
#
_symmetry.space_group_name_H-M   'P 1'
#
loop_
_entity.id
_entity.type
_entity.pdbx_description
1 polymer ?
#
loop_
_entity_poly.entity_id
_entity_poly.type
_entity_poly.pdbx_seq_one_letter_code
_entity_poly.pdbx_strand_id
1 'polypeptide(L)'
;MDIAHVESEIEKLVDSLTGANNVLLSHMNVKIAELDSRKQALVKEIAELTVETISPEQVRQISGYLDTWETVSFDDKRRVLDLLVMTVETTSEKMNITWKI
;
A
#
# COMPACT_ATOMS: atom_id res chain seq x y z
N MET A 1 -31.54 -28.59 51.23
CA MET A 1 -30.88 -27.94 50.09
C MET A 1 -31.80 -28.23 48.93
N ASP A 2 -32.49 -27.19 48.46
CA ASP A 2 -33.62 -27.36 47.56
C ASP A 2 -33.18 -27.19 46.12
N ILE A 3 -33.83 -27.90 45.20
CA ILE A 3 -33.50 -27.90 43.76
C ILE A 3 -33.48 -26.46 43.21
N ALA A 4 -34.43 -25.63 43.62
CA ALA A 4 -34.52 -24.22 43.22
C ALA A 4 -33.28 -23.39 43.61
N HIS A 5 -32.63 -23.71 44.74
CA HIS A 5 -31.40 -23.03 45.14
C HIS A 5 -30.22 -23.44 44.24
N VAL A 6 -30.14 -24.72 43.90
CA VAL A 6 -29.10 -25.24 42.98
C VAL A 6 -29.29 -24.66 41.58
N GLU A 7 -30.52 -24.58 41.08
CA GLU A 7 -30.83 -23.98 39.77
C GLU A 7 -30.44 -22.50 39.71
N SER A 8 -30.72 -21.74 40.78
CA SER A 8 -30.32 -20.32 40.85
C SER A 8 -28.80 -20.13 40.85
N GLU A 9 -28.05 -21.01 41.51
CA GLU A 9 -26.58 -20.94 41.50
C GLU A 9 -26.01 -21.30 40.13
N ILE A 10 -26.61 -22.28 39.42
CA ILE A 10 -26.25 -22.60 38.03
C ILE A 10 -26.47 -21.39 37.11
N GLU A 11 -27.61 -20.71 37.22
CA GLU A 11 -27.94 -19.54 36.39
C GLU A 11 -26.93 -18.39 36.60
N LYS A 12 -26.59 -18.06 37.85
CA LYS A 12 -25.57 -17.05 38.16
C LYS A 12 -24.18 -17.39 37.61
N LEU A 13 -23.81 -18.68 37.65
CA LEU A 13 -22.54 -19.14 37.08
C LEU A 13 -22.54 -19.01 35.55
N VAL A 14 -23.65 -19.34 34.89
CA VAL A 14 -23.83 -19.18 33.45
C VAL A 14 -23.77 -17.70 33.06
N ASP A 15 -24.44 -16.82 33.79
CA ASP A 15 -24.41 -15.38 33.56
C ASP A 15 -23.00 -14.80 33.75
N SER A 16 -22.30 -15.21 34.80
CA SER A 16 -20.92 -14.79 35.06
C SER A 16 -19.97 -15.25 33.96
N LEU A 17 -20.10 -16.50 33.51
CA LEU A 17 -19.27 -17.06 32.43
C LEU A 17 -19.54 -16.34 31.10
N THR A 18 -20.80 -16.06 30.80
CA THR A 18 -21.22 -15.35 29.58
C THR A 18 -20.70 -13.91 29.60
N GLY A 19 -20.83 -13.21 30.74
CA GLY A 19 -20.31 -11.87 30.94
C GLY A 19 -18.79 -11.80 30.78
N ALA A 20 -18.06 -12.70 31.45
CA ALA A 20 -16.60 -12.78 31.34
C ALA A 20 -16.13 -13.04 29.90
N ASN A 21 -16.80 -13.96 29.18
CA ASN A 21 -16.47 -14.26 27.79
C ASN A 21 -16.69 -13.05 26.87
N ASN A 22 -17.79 -12.31 27.05
CA ASN A 22 -18.07 -11.11 26.26
C ASN A 22 -17.02 -10.01 26.49
N VAL A 23 -16.54 -9.83 27.73
CA VAL A 23 -15.48 -8.86 28.03
C VAL A 23 -14.15 -9.27 27.37
N LEU A 24 -13.79 -10.55 27.44
CA LEU A 24 -12.57 -11.06 26.79
C LEU A 24 -12.64 -10.90 25.27
N LEU A 25 -13.77 -11.25 24.65
CA LEU A 25 -13.99 -11.07 23.21
C LEU A 25 -13.91 -9.59 22.81
N SER A 26 -14.53 -8.69 23.58
CA SER A 26 -14.44 -7.24 23.35
C SER A 26 -12.99 -6.74 23.41
N HIS A 27 -12.25 -7.15 24.42
CA HIS A 27 -10.84 -6.80 24.56
C HIS A 27 -9.98 -7.33 23.40
N MET A 28 -10.21 -8.58 22.98
CA MET A 28 -9.53 -9.16 21.81
C MET A 28 -9.85 -8.38 20.53
N ASN A 29 -11.10 -8.02 20.30
CA ASN A 29 -11.51 -7.24 19.14
C ASN A 29 -10.86 -5.86 19.11
N VAL A 30 -10.78 -5.16 20.25
CA VAL A 30 -10.04 -3.89 20.35
C VAL A 30 -8.57 -4.09 20.01
N LYS A 31 -7.94 -5.17 20.51
CA LYS A 31 -6.53 -5.45 20.22
C LYS A 31 -6.30 -5.76 18.73
N ILE A 32 -7.22 -6.48 18.10
CA ILE A 32 -7.17 -6.74 16.65
C ILE A 32 -7.28 -5.43 15.87
N ALA A 33 -8.24 -4.56 16.21
CA ALA A 33 -8.40 -3.28 15.53
C ALA A 33 -7.17 -2.36 15.67
N GLU A 34 -6.52 -2.35 16.84
CA GLU A 34 -5.26 -1.63 17.08
C GLU A 34 -4.13 -2.18 16.20
N LEU A 35 -3.99 -3.52 16.13
CA LEU A 35 -2.98 -4.19 15.31
C LEU A 35 -3.22 -3.95 13.82
N ASP A 36 -4.46 -4.02 13.36
CA ASP A 36 -4.82 -3.75 11.96
C ASP A 36 -4.53 -2.29 11.59
N SER A 37 -4.84 -1.34 12.48
CA SER A 37 -4.51 0.07 12.28
C SER A 37 -3.00 0.28 12.16
N ARG A 38 -2.20 -0.36 13.05
CA ARG A 38 -0.74 -0.30 12.98
C ARG A 38 -0.18 -0.95 11.72
N LYS A 39 -0.73 -2.09 11.29
CA LYS A 39 -0.36 -2.76 10.04
C LYS A 39 -0.60 -1.86 8.84
N GLN A 40 -1.77 -1.20 8.77
CA GLN A 40 -2.09 -0.28 7.67
C GLN A 40 -1.14 0.92 7.64
N ALA A 41 -0.78 1.49 8.79
CA ALA A 41 0.19 2.56 8.87
C ALA A 41 1.58 2.14 8.34
N LEU A 42 2.07 0.96 8.73
CA LEU A 42 3.34 0.41 8.24
C LEU A 42 3.31 0.11 6.74
N VAL A 43 2.19 -0.43 6.22
CA VAL A 43 2.04 -0.66 4.78
C VAL A 43 2.10 0.65 4.01
N LYS A 44 1.49 1.71 4.53
CA LYS A 44 1.55 3.05 3.93
C LYS A 44 2.98 3.61 3.95
N GLU A 45 3.68 3.50 5.07
CA GLU A 45 5.08 3.92 5.18
C GLU A 45 5.99 3.15 4.22
N ILE A 46 5.82 1.83 4.12
CA ILE A 46 6.53 1.01 3.13
C ILE A 46 6.20 1.48 1.71
N ALA A 47 4.92 1.71 1.39
CA ALA A 47 4.54 2.21 0.07
C ALA A 47 5.22 3.55 -0.23
N GLU A 48 5.19 4.51 0.70
CA GLU A 48 5.86 5.81 0.57
C GLU A 48 7.38 5.67 0.38
N LEU A 49 8.04 4.77 1.12
CA LEU A 49 9.48 4.50 0.98
C LEU A 49 9.82 3.73 -0.31
N THR A 50 8.90 2.94 -0.84
CA THR A 50 9.09 2.19 -2.10
C THR A 50 8.70 2.99 -3.35
N VAL A 51 7.93 4.08 -3.20
CA VAL A 51 7.47 4.90 -4.32
C VAL A 51 8.60 5.72 -4.96
N GLU A 52 9.71 6.00 -4.27
CA GLU A 52 10.87 6.63 -4.90
C GLU A 52 12.19 6.14 -4.30
N THR A 53 12.81 5.15 -4.95
CA THR A 53 14.22 5.31 -5.33
C THR A 53 14.45 4.48 -6.59
N ILE A 54 14.48 5.15 -7.76
CA ILE A 54 15.20 4.58 -8.90
C ILE A 54 16.63 4.40 -8.40
N SER A 55 17.07 3.15 -8.25
CA SER A 55 18.40 2.85 -7.73
C SER A 55 19.45 3.61 -8.55
N PRO A 56 20.55 4.13 -7.95
CA PRO A 56 21.65 4.70 -8.70
C PRO A 56 22.17 3.79 -9.83
N GLU A 57 22.02 2.47 -9.66
CA GLU A 57 22.32 1.47 -10.68
C GLU A 57 21.31 1.47 -11.84
N GLN A 58 20.02 1.67 -11.56
CA GLN A 58 18.99 1.84 -12.58
C GLN A 58 19.12 3.20 -13.29
N VAL A 59 19.49 4.26 -12.57
CA VAL A 59 19.88 5.55 -13.15
C VAL A 59 21.08 5.37 -14.08
N ARG A 60 22.10 4.59 -13.69
CA ARG A 60 23.25 4.25 -14.54
C ARG A 60 22.88 3.41 -15.76
N GLN A 61 21.97 2.45 -15.61
CA GLN A 61 21.48 1.65 -16.73
C GLN A 61 20.71 2.50 -17.74
N ILE A 62 19.93 3.48 -17.28
CA ILE A 62 19.24 4.46 -18.14
C ILE A 62 20.25 5.46 -18.73
N SER A 63 21.23 5.94 -17.95
CA SER A 63 22.22 6.93 -18.41
C SER A 63 23.22 6.37 -19.41
N GLY A 64 23.51 5.06 -19.37
CA GLY A 64 24.34 4.40 -20.39
C GLY A 64 23.75 4.48 -21.81
N TYR A 65 22.42 4.63 -21.92
CA TYR A 65 21.75 4.90 -23.21
C TYR A 65 21.77 6.39 -23.59
N LEU A 66 21.96 7.31 -22.65
CA LEU A 66 22.12 8.75 -22.94
C LEU A 66 23.49 9.02 -23.57
N ASP A 67 24.54 8.37 -23.09
CA ASP A 67 25.90 8.52 -23.64
C ASP A 67 25.99 8.01 -25.11
N THR A 68 25.11 7.09 -25.49
CA THR A 68 25.02 6.57 -26.86
C THR A 68 23.93 7.24 -27.69
N TRP A 69 23.01 8.00 -27.09
CA TRP A 69 21.92 8.66 -27.79
C TRP A 69 22.42 9.53 -28.94
N GLU A 70 23.48 10.31 -28.76
CA GLU A 70 24.06 11.13 -29.83
C GLU A 70 24.54 10.30 -31.04
N THR A 71 24.93 9.05 -30.83
CA THR A 71 25.40 8.12 -31.87
C THR A 71 24.31 7.29 -32.55
N VAL A 72 23.09 7.28 -31.98
CA VAL A 72 21.95 6.51 -32.51
C VAL A 72 21.35 7.22 -33.73
N SER A 73 20.94 6.43 -34.73
CA SER A 73 20.33 6.93 -35.97
C SER A 73 19.03 7.70 -35.67
N PHE A 74 18.69 8.68 -36.50
CA PHE A 74 17.45 9.44 -36.34
C PHE A 74 16.21 8.52 -36.33
N ASP A 75 16.18 7.49 -37.18
CA ASP A 75 15.05 6.57 -37.27
C ASP A 75 14.86 5.74 -36.00
N ASP A 76 15.95 5.33 -35.36
CA ASP A 76 15.88 4.60 -34.10
C ASP A 76 15.46 5.53 -32.95
N LYS A 77 15.94 6.78 -32.94
CA LYS A 77 15.45 7.81 -32.00
C LYS A 77 13.95 8.05 -32.16
N ARG A 78 13.47 8.14 -33.40
CA ARG A 78 12.06 8.33 -33.73
C ARG A 78 11.21 7.16 -33.24
N ARG A 79 11.66 5.92 -33.46
CA ARG A 79 10.98 4.71 -32.97
C ARG A 79 10.86 4.68 -31.45
N VAL A 80 11.92 5.06 -30.74
CA VAL A 80 11.90 5.14 -29.27
C VAL A 80 10.88 6.19 -28.81
N LEU A 81 10.87 7.38 -29.43
CA LEU A 81 9.88 8.43 -29.13
C LEU A 81 8.44 7.97 -29.43
N ASP A 82 8.20 7.31 -30.56
CA ASP A 82 6.88 6.78 -30.94
C ASP A 82 6.35 5.75 -29.92
N LEU A 83 7.25 5.02 -29.25
CA LEU A 83 6.89 4.07 -28.20
C LEU A 83 6.59 4.76 -26.86
N LEU A 84 7.35 5.79 -26.49
CA LEU A 84 7.31 6.39 -25.16
C LEU A 84 6.34 7.57 -25.02
N VAL A 85 6.16 8.36 -26.08
CA VAL A 85 5.37 9.59 -26.04
C VAL A 85 3.92 9.31 -26.46
N MET A 86 2.97 9.78 -25.66
CA MET A 86 1.55 9.70 -25.95
C MET A 86 1.06 10.92 -26.73
N THR A 87 1.35 12.13 -26.23
CA THR A 87 1.00 13.39 -26.89
C THR A 87 2.06 14.46 -26.62
N VAL A 88 2.26 15.34 -27.60
CA VAL A 88 3.08 16.55 -27.46
C VAL A 88 2.18 17.74 -27.74
N GLU A 89 2.05 18.62 -26.76
CA GLU A 89 1.24 19.82 -26.84
C GLU A 89 2.15 21.04 -26.74
N THR A 90 2.13 21.89 -27.75
CA THR A 90 2.95 23.11 -27.81
C THR A 90 2.05 24.33 -27.86
N THR A 91 2.29 25.25 -26.93
CA THR A 91 1.80 26.62 -26.92
C THR A 91 2.95 27.57 -27.27
N SER A 92 2.66 28.85 -27.49
CA SER A 92 3.69 29.86 -27.77
C SER A 92 4.73 30.02 -26.65
N GLU A 93 4.42 29.57 -25.43
CA GLU A 93 5.29 29.75 -24.25
C GLU A 93 5.78 28.43 -23.65
N LYS A 94 5.07 27.31 -23.88
CA LYS A 94 5.31 26.05 -23.19
C LYS A 94 5.06 24.85 -24.09
N MET A 95 5.91 23.85 -23.93
CA MET A 95 5.76 22.53 -24.52
C MET A 95 5.52 21.52 -23.39
N ASN A 96 4.43 20.77 -23.50
CA ASN A 96 4.08 19.68 -22.61
C ASN A 96 4.19 18.36 -23.36
N ILE A 97 4.83 17.38 -22.72
CA ILE A 97 4.94 16.02 -23.24
C ILE A 97 4.24 15.09 -22.26
N THR A 98 3.25 14.36 -22.76
CA THR A 98 2.59 13.30 -22.01
C THR A 98 3.21 11.97 -22.38
N TRP A 99 3.70 11.23 -21.40
CA TRP A 99 4.39 9.95 -21.57
C TRP A 99 3.39 8.78 -21.39
N LYS A 100 3.66 7.62 -21.99
CA LYS A 100 2.81 6.42 -21.87
C LYS A 100 3.01 5.61 -20.58
N ILE A 101 3.87 6.07 -19.67
CA ILE A 101 4.21 5.43 -18.38
C ILE A 101 3.39 5.99 -17.23
#